data_AF-A0A561VIL2-F1
#
_entry.id   AF-A0A561VIL2-F1
#
_cell.length_a   1.000
_cell.length_b   1.000
_cell.length_c   1.000
_cell.angle_alpha   90.00
_cell.angle_beta   90.00
_cell.angle_gamma   90.00
#
_symmetry.space_group_name_H-M   'P 1'
#
loop_
_entity.id
_entity.type
_entity.pdbx_description
1 polymer ?
#
loop_
_entity_poly.entity_id
_entity_poly.type
_entity_poly.pdbx_seq_one_letter_code
_entity_poly.pdbx_strand_id
1 'polypeptide(L)'
;MNELVAELKTRARLGLNAARRGDVGLIDRARAGLGRVPSPVAEWRLRHCLTLVANEAGFDGWEQARRVLGGEAVTGDDMGAFWHAPRCAGLLSHWFTGYAEASAFLAGADGRVLLPYRRQFVVADDNYLEAVGVPGDAEPWRRAGRDLVAAYGTPGWLALARHRLHATRSADVPGRRTQMIRP
;
A
#
# COMPACT_ATOMS: atom_id res chain seq x y z
N MET A 1 5.08 19.03 -1.50
CA MET A 1 5.24 17.58 -1.75
C MET A 1 5.00 16.86 -0.44
N ASN A 2 4.01 15.97 -0.40
CA ASN A 2 3.64 15.24 0.81
C ASN A 2 4.71 14.20 1.19
N GLU A 3 4.88 13.93 2.48
CA GLU A 3 5.84 12.99 3.07
C GLU A 3 5.73 11.57 2.48
N LEU A 4 4.52 11.10 2.16
CA LEU A 4 4.33 9.76 1.57
C LEU A 4 5.03 9.63 0.21
N VAL A 5 4.91 10.65 -0.63
CA VAL A 5 5.56 10.73 -1.94
C VAL A 5 7.07 10.87 -1.78
N ALA A 6 7.52 11.65 -0.80
CA ALA A 6 8.95 11.81 -0.48
C ALA A 6 9.57 10.48 0.01
N GLU A 7 8.84 9.72 0.81
CA GLU A 7 9.24 8.39 1.30
C GLU A 7 9.41 7.40 0.15
N LEU A 8 8.47 7.34 -0.81
CA LEU A 8 8.62 6.50 -2.01
C LEU A 8 9.85 6.90 -2.85
N LYS A 9 10.10 8.21 -3.04
CA LYS A 9 11.31 8.68 -3.73
C LYS A 9 12.58 8.26 -3.01
N THR A 10 12.58 8.31 -1.67
CA THR A 10 13.69 7.85 -0.85
C THR A 10 13.93 6.35 -1.06
N ARG A 11 12.88 5.52 -1.04
CA ARG A 11 12.95 4.09 -1.36
C ARG A 11 13.53 3.83 -2.74
N ALA A 12 13.07 4.57 -3.76
CA ALA A 12 13.56 4.42 -5.12
C ALA A 12 15.05 4.77 -5.25
N ARG A 13 15.53 5.81 -4.55
CA ARG A 13 16.96 6.16 -4.52
C ARG A 13 17.81 5.08 -3.84
N LEU A 14 17.31 4.50 -2.74
CA LEU A 14 17.96 3.37 -2.08
C LEU A 14 18.03 2.15 -3.00
N GLY A 15 16.93 1.84 -3.71
CA GLY A 15 16.88 0.78 -4.72
C GLY A 15 17.88 1.01 -5.86
N LEU A 16 18.01 2.25 -6.35
CA LEU A 16 18.97 2.59 -7.40
C LEU A 16 20.42 2.37 -6.93
N ASN A 17 20.72 2.72 -5.69
CA ASN A 17 22.04 2.45 -5.11
C ASN A 17 22.29 0.95 -4.92
N ALA A 18 21.27 0.16 -4.57
CA ALA A 18 21.36 -1.29 -4.49
C ALA A 18 21.59 -1.93 -5.88
N ALA A 19 20.90 -1.44 -6.92
CA ALA A 19 21.07 -1.89 -8.30
C ALA A 19 22.50 -1.73 -8.79
N ARG A 20 23.11 -0.56 -8.51
CA ARG A 20 24.51 -0.25 -8.85
C ARG A 20 25.52 -1.15 -8.13
N ARG A 21 25.15 -1.71 -6.97
CA ARG A 21 25.97 -2.66 -6.21
C ARG A 21 25.72 -4.12 -6.58
N GLY A 22 24.79 -4.40 -7.49
CA GLY A 22 24.44 -5.78 -7.86
C GLY A 22 23.71 -6.55 -6.75
N ASP A 23 22.92 -5.87 -5.92
CA ASP A 23 22.18 -6.49 -4.82
C ASP A 23 21.16 -7.53 -5.33
N VAL A 24 21.35 -8.79 -4.95
CA VAL A 24 20.50 -9.92 -5.34
C VAL A 24 19.08 -9.77 -4.81
N GLY A 25 18.90 -9.22 -3.60
CA GLY A 25 17.59 -9.00 -3.01
C GLY A 25 16.75 -7.98 -3.79
N LEU A 26 17.40 -7.03 -4.50
CA LEU A 26 16.68 -6.15 -5.41
C LEU A 26 16.14 -6.90 -6.64
N ILE A 27 16.88 -7.88 -7.15
CA ILE A 27 16.49 -8.66 -8.33
C ILE A 27 15.24 -9.49 -8.02
N ASP A 28 15.19 -10.13 -6.86
CA ASP A 28 14.03 -10.93 -6.44
C ASP A 28 12.79 -10.06 -6.27
N ARG A 29 12.92 -8.90 -5.62
CA ARG A 29 11.85 -7.90 -5.52
C ARG A 29 11.40 -7.41 -6.89
N ALA A 30 12.34 -7.15 -7.79
CA ALA A 30 12.04 -6.73 -9.15
C ALA A 30 11.24 -7.78 -9.93
N ARG A 31 11.57 -9.07 -9.77
CA ARG A 31 10.81 -10.17 -10.38
C ARG A 31 9.40 -10.25 -9.82
N ALA A 32 9.27 -10.16 -8.50
CA ALA A 32 7.96 -10.20 -7.83
C ALA A 32 7.08 -9.00 -8.19
N GLY A 33 7.65 -7.79 -8.22
CA GLY A 33 6.89 -6.54 -8.40
C GLY A 33 6.66 -6.12 -9.85
N LEU A 34 7.57 -6.43 -10.78
CA LEU A 34 7.46 -6.00 -12.19
C LEU A 34 7.05 -7.15 -13.13
N GLY A 35 7.10 -8.41 -12.66
CA GLY A 35 6.93 -9.62 -13.46
C GLY A 35 8.13 -9.87 -14.41
N ARG A 36 8.47 -8.87 -15.24
CA ARG A 36 9.65 -8.86 -16.10
C ARG A 36 10.67 -7.84 -15.61
N VAL A 37 11.86 -8.31 -15.27
CA VAL A 37 13.00 -7.45 -14.90
C VAL A 37 13.64 -6.89 -16.17
N PRO A 38 13.66 -5.55 -16.38
CA PRO A 38 14.44 -4.95 -17.45
C PRO A 38 15.94 -5.24 -17.23
N SER A 39 16.60 -5.81 -18.23
CA SER A 39 18.02 -6.18 -18.19
C SER A 39 18.90 -5.06 -18.77
N PRO A 40 20.14 -4.85 -18.26
CA PRO A 40 20.70 -5.31 -16.99
C PRO A 40 20.28 -4.41 -15.82
N VAL A 41 20.18 -4.97 -14.61
CA VAL A 41 19.84 -4.20 -13.39
C VAL A 41 20.86 -3.09 -13.11
N ALA A 42 22.13 -3.28 -13.49
CA ALA A 42 23.17 -2.27 -13.39
C ALA A 42 22.87 -0.98 -14.19
N GLU A 43 22.07 -1.07 -15.26
CA GLU A 43 21.66 0.07 -16.09
C GLU A 43 20.36 0.73 -15.62
N TRP A 44 19.82 0.28 -14.48
CA TRP A 44 18.60 0.85 -13.96
C TRP A 44 18.76 2.34 -13.70
N ARG A 45 17.73 3.09 -14.12
CA ARG A 45 17.59 4.51 -13.83
C ARG A 45 16.57 4.70 -12.72
N LEU A 46 16.56 5.91 -12.14
CA LEU A 46 15.62 6.24 -11.06
C LEU A 46 14.17 5.90 -11.40
N ARG A 47 13.74 6.13 -12.65
CA ARG A 47 12.39 5.75 -13.12
C ARG A 47 12.04 4.27 -12.93
N HIS A 48 12.98 3.35 -13.13
CA HIS A 48 12.73 1.91 -12.97
C HIS A 48 12.53 1.58 -11.48
N CYS A 49 13.35 2.19 -10.63
CA CYS A 49 13.21 2.06 -9.18
C CYS A 49 11.92 2.69 -8.65
N LEU A 50 11.47 3.82 -9.24
CA LEU A 50 10.18 4.45 -8.91
C LEU A 50 9.01 3.54 -9.29
N THR A 51 9.04 2.92 -10.47
CA THR A 51 8.04 1.93 -10.87
C THR A 51 8.03 0.72 -9.94
N LEU A 52 9.21 0.19 -9.58
CA LEU A 52 9.32 -0.94 -8.65
C LEU A 52 8.67 -0.62 -7.30
N VAL A 53 9.06 0.47 -6.65
CA VAL A 53 8.52 0.80 -5.31
C VAL A 53 7.04 1.17 -5.35
N ALA A 54 6.52 1.66 -6.48
CA ALA A 54 5.10 1.86 -6.69
C ALA A 54 4.34 0.53 -6.74
N ASN A 55 4.86 -0.45 -7.49
CA ASN A 55 4.28 -1.80 -7.58
C ASN A 55 4.32 -2.54 -6.24
N GLU A 56 5.44 -2.46 -5.51
CA GLU A 56 5.55 -3.01 -4.14
C GLU A 56 4.53 -2.39 -3.18
N ALA A 57 4.16 -1.12 -3.39
CA ALA A 57 3.12 -0.46 -2.61
C ALA A 57 1.69 -0.79 -3.09
N GLY A 58 1.52 -1.49 -4.22
CA GLY A 58 0.22 -1.85 -4.78
C GLY A 58 -0.31 -0.90 -5.86
N PHE A 59 0.56 -0.12 -6.51
CA PHE A 59 0.19 0.75 -7.65
C PHE A 59 0.81 0.25 -8.95
N ASP A 60 0.14 0.45 -10.07
CA ASP A 60 0.64 0.05 -11.40
C ASP A 60 1.90 0.81 -11.80
N GLY A 61 2.09 2.03 -11.29
CA GLY A 61 3.26 2.83 -11.58
C GLY A 61 3.39 4.12 -10.77
N TRP A 62 4.51 4.80 -10.99
CA TRP A 62 4.89 6.00 -10.23
C TRP A 62 3.84 7.11 -10.28
N GLU A 63 3.25 7.42 -11.44
CA GLU A 63 2.28 8.51 -11.55
C GLU A 63 0.99 8.20 -10.77
N GLN A 64 0.53 6.95 -10.78
CA GLN A 64 -0.62 6.56 -9.95
C GLN A 64 -0.28 6.70 -8.46
N ALA A 65 0.85 6.14 -8.02
CA ALA A 65 1.29 6.24 -6.62
C ALA A 65 1.44 7.71 -6.18
N ARG A 66 2.02 8.57 -7.04
CA ARG A 66 2.20 10.00 -6.78
C ARG A 66 0.86 10.72 -6.63
N ARG A 67 -0.12 10.45 -7.50
CA ARG A 67 -1.45 11.06 -7.41
C ARG A 67 -2.19 10.59 -6.17
N VAL A 68 -2.27 9.28 -5.96
CA VAL A 68 -3.02 8.69 -4.84
C VAL A 68 -2.43 9.10 -3.49
N LEU A 69 -1.11 8.93 -3.29
CA LEU A 69 -0.46 9.31 -2.03
C LEU A 69 -0.20 10.82 -1.92
N GLY A 70 -0.30 11.53 -3.03
CA GLY A 70 -0.24 13.00 -3.08
C GLY A 70 -1.53 13.68 -2.61
N GLY A 71 -2.65 12.95 -2.56
CA GLY A 71 -3.97 13.53 -2.29
C GLY A 71 -4.61 14.17 -3.53
N GLU A 72 -4.14 13.82 -4.74
CA GLU A 72 -4.56 14.42 -6.01
C GLU A 72 -5.58 13.55 -6.77
N ALA A 73 -5.87 12.33 -6.32
CA ALA A 73 -6.84 11.45 -6.97
C ALA A 73 -8.29 11.86 -6.66
N VAL A 74 -9.21 11.48 -7.55
CA VAL A 74 -10.65 11.72 -7.34
C VAL A 74 -11.41 10.40 -7.20
N THR A 75 -12.57 10.44 -6.56
CA THR A 75 -13.46 9.26 -6.45
C THR A 75 -13.81 8.74 -7.84
N GLY A 76 -13.52 7.46 -8.09
CA GLY A 76 -13.69 6.83 -9.41
C GLY A 76 -12.41 6.71 -10.24
N ASP A 77 -11.31 7.34 -9.82
CA ASP A 77 -9.98 6.99 -10.31
C ASP A 77 -9.59 5.57 -9.88
N ASP A 78 -8.57 5.02 -10.54
CA ASP A 78 -7.93 3.81 -10.04
C ASP A 78 -7.04 4.15 -8.84
N MET A 79 -7.51 3.80 -7.65
CA MET A 79 -6.81 4.03 -6.37
C MET A 79 -5.69 3.02 -6.09
N GLY A 80 -5.46 2.07 -7.01
CA GLY A 80 -4.54 0.95 -6.83
C GLY A 80 -5.00 -0.04 -5.76
N ALA A 81 -4.17 -1.05 -5.52
CA ALA A 81 -4.35 -2.06 -4.49
C ALA A 81 -3.64 -1.69 -3.17
N PHE A 82 -3.36 -0.40 -2.91
CA PHE A 82 -2.56 0.03 -1.76
C PHE A 82 -3.14 -0.46 -0.42
N TRP A 83 -4.46 -0.40 -0.26
CA TRP A 83 -5.17 -0.88 0.92
C TRP A 83 -5.49 -2.36 0.90
N HIS A 84 -4.85 -3.16 0.04
CA HIS A 84 -5.02 -4.60 0.00
C HIS A 84 -3.64 -5.28 0.04
N ALA A 85 -3.54 -6.42 0.70
CA ALA A 85 -2.34 -7.25 0.71
C ALA A 85 -2.70 -8.69 0.28
N PRO A 86 -1.75 -9.49 -0.24
CA PRO A 86 -2.02 -10.89 -0.60
C PRO A 86 -2.66 -11.70 0.55
N ARG A 87 -2.28 -11.41 1.79
CA ARG A 87 -2.85 -12.02 3.01
C ARG A 87 -4.32 -11.68 3.27
N CYS A 88 -4.89 -10.70 2.59
CA CYS A 88 -6.32 -10.38 2.66
C CYS A 88 -7.18 -11.33 1.82
N ALA A 89 -6.61 -12.09 0.88
CA ALA A 89 -7.38 -12.87 -0.11
C ALA A 89 -8.28 -13.96 0.51
N GLY A 90 -7.96 -14.44 1.72
CA GLY A 90 -8.77 -15.42 2.46
C GLY A 90 -9.69 -14.81 3.52
N LEU A 91 -9.72 -13.48 3.67
CA LEU A 91 -10.51 -12.81 4.70
C LEU A 91 -11.91 -12.45 4.19
N LEU A 92 -12.90 -12.56 5.08
CA LEU A 92 -14.26 -12.16 4.77
C LEU A 92 -14.33 -10.65 4.58
N SER A 93 -14.66 -10.19 3.37
CA SER A 93 -14.82 -8.78 3.02
C SER A 93 -16.00 -8.60 2.09
N HIS A 94 -16.67 -7.44 2.16
CA HIS A 94 -17.77 -7.09 1.27
C HIS A 94 -17.28 -6.16 0.16
N TRP A 95 -17.55 -6.51 -1.09
CA TRP A 95 -17.06 -5.81 -2.26
C TRP A 95 -18.18 -5.07 -2.98
N PHE A 96 -17.92 -3.81 -3.33
CA PHE A 96 -18.88 -2.93 -3.98
C PHE A 96 -18.23 -2.24 -5.19
N THR A 97 -19.02 -2.03 -6.24
CA THR A 97 -18.60 -1.24 -7.42
C THR A 97 -18.94 0.24 -7.26
N GLY A 98 -19.93 0.58 -6.42
CA GLY A 98 -20.39 1.94 -6.17
C GLY A 98 -20.12 2.40 -4.74
N TYR A 99 -19.66 3.65 -4.59
CA TYR A 99 -19.37 4.24 -3.28
C TYR A 99 -20.63 4.41 -2.42
N ALA A 100 -21.75 4.82 -3.03
CA ALA A 100 -23.00 5.05 -2.30
C ALA A 100 -23.51 3.77 -1.60
N GLU A 101 -23.46 2.63 -2.29
CA GLU A 101 -23.84 1.33 -1.73
C GLU A 101 -22.88 0.89 -0.61
N ALA A 102 -21.57 1.07 -0.81
CA ALA A 102 -20.56 0.72 0.18
C ALA A 102 -20.69 1.55 1.46
N SER A 103 -20.94 2.85 1.32
CA SER A 103 -21.13 3.79 2.43
C SER A 103 -22.43 3.49 3.19
N ALA A 104 -23.52 3.17 2.49
CA ALA A 104 -24.77 2.74 3.11
C ALA A 104 -24.62 1.42 3.89
N PHE A 105 -23.87 0.46 3.34
CA PHE A 105 -23.56 -0.79 4.06
C PHE A 105 -22.71 -0.53 5.32
N LEU A 106 -21.68 0.33 5.22
CA LEU A 106 -20.84 0.70 6.35
C LEU A 106 -21.66 1.30 7.51
N ALA A 107 -22.66 2.13 7.21
CA ALA A 107 -23.49 2.79 8.22
C ALA A 107 -24.28 1.82 9.12
N GLY A 108 -24.53 0.58 8.65
CA GLY A 108 -25.19 -0.47 9.43
C GLY A 108 -24.25 -1.55 9.97
N ALA A 109 -22.92 -1.41 9.77
CA ALA A 109 -21.95 -2.46 10.05
C ALA A 109 -20.89 -1.99 11.06
N ASP A 110 -21.20 -2.17 12.34
CA ASP A 110 -20.29 -1.81 13.44
C ASP A 110 -18.94 -2.53 13.34
N GLY A 111 -17.87 -1.81 13.70
CA GLY A 111 -16.50 -2.35 13.69
C GLY A 111 -15.95 -2.64 12.30
N ARG A 112 -16.57 -2.12 11.23
CA ARG A 112 -16.06 -2.21 9.86
C ARG A 112 -15.40 -0.91 9.41
N VAL A 113 -14.60 -1.01 8.35
CA VAL A 113 -14.01 0.12 7.64
C VAL A 113 -14.28 0.03 6.15
N LEU A 114 -14.39 1.17 5.49
CA LEU A 114 -14.48 1.27 4.04
C LEU A 114 -13.14 1.73 3.47
N LEU A 115 -12.59 0.92 2.55
CA LEU A 115 -11.30 1.15 1.91
C LEU A 115 -11.46 1.20 0.38
N PRO A 116 -10.71 2.06 -0.32
CA PRO A 116 -10.66 2.01 -1.78
C PRO A 116 -9.78 0.87 -2.26
N TYR A 117 -10.20 0.20 -3.33
CA TYR A 117 -9.41 -0.83 -4.03
C TYR A 117 -9.60 -0.70 -5.53
N ARG A 118 -8.55 -0.27 -6.24
CA ARG A 118 -8.62 0.05 -7.66
C ARG A 118 -9.79 0.98 -7.94
N ARG A 119 -10.77 0.52 -8.73
CA ARG A 119 -12.01 1.22 -9.09
C ARG A 119 -13.23 0.72 -8.29
N GLN A 120 -12.99 -0.04 -7.23
CA GLN A 120 -13.98 -0.68 -6.37
C GLN A 120 -13.76 -0.26 -4.92
N PHE A 121 -14.66 -0.74 -4.06
CA PHE A 121 -14.66 -0.46 -2.64
C PHE A 121 -14.79 -1.75 -1.85
N VAL A 122 -14.07 -1.82 -0.73
CA VAL A 122 -14.11 -2.97 0.17
C VAL A 122 -14.49 -2.53 1.57
N VAL A 123 -15.52 -3.15 2.13
CA VAL A 123 -15.86 -3.02 3.55
C VAL A 123 -15.29 -4.23 4.28
N ALA A 124 -14.41 -3.98 5.23
CA ALA A 124 -13.61 -5.00 5.89
C ALA A 124 -13.55 -4.82 7.42
N ASP A 125 -13.08 -5.86 8.11
CA ASP A 125 -12.98 -5.91 9.57
C ASP A 125 -11.55 -5.66 10.08
N ASP A 126 -11.35 -5.79 11.39
CA ASP A 126 -10.04 -5.59 12.00
C ASP A 126 -8.99 -6.64 11.58
N ASN A 127 -9.40 -7.86 11.21
CA ASN A 127 -8.47 -8.86 10.66
C ASN A 127 -7.88 -8.37 9.34
N TYR A 128 -8.70 -7.71 8.52
CA TYR A 128 -8.23 -7.09 7.29
C TYR A 128 -7.26 -5.94 7.57
N LEU A 129 -7.55 -5.11 8.58
CA LEU A 129 -6.68 -4.01 8.99
C LEU A 129 -5.31 -4.48 9.48
N GLU A 130 -5.29 -5.52 10.31
CA GLU A 130 -4.06 -6.22 10.71
C GLU A 130 -3.32 -6.77 9.47
N ALA A 131 -4.06 -7.40 8.56
CA ALA A 131 -3.56 -7.90 7.30
C ALA A 131 -3.04 -6.80 6.34
N VAL A 132 -3.30 -5.52 6.57
CA VAL A 132 -2.63 -4.43 5.83
C VAL A 132 -1.60 -3.68 6.68
N GLY A 133 -1.47 -4.04 7.96
CA GLY A 133 -0.51 -3.46 8.89
C GLY A 133 -0.94 -2.10 9.42
N VAL A 134 -2.25 -1.86 9.52
CA VAL A 134 -2.83 -0.67 10.12
C VAL A 134 -3.61 -1.08 11.36
N PRO A 135 -3.26 -0.59 12.56
CA PRO A 135 -3.98 -0.97 13.78
C PRO A 135 -5.45 -0.51 13.72
N GLY A 136 -6.38 -1.40 14.08
CA GLY A 136 -7.82 -1.11 14.08
C GLY A 136 -8.25 -0.10 15.15
N ASP A 137 -7.43 0.10 16.18
CA ASP A 137 -7.63 1.05 17.28
C ASP A 137 -6.84 2.36 17.10
N ALA A 138 -6.13 2.53 15.99
CA ALA A 138 -5.27 3.68 15.76
C ALA A 138 -6.06 5.00 15.85
N GLU A 139 -5.52 5.96 16.62
CA GLU A 139 -6.04 7.33 16.76
C GLU A 139 -6.55 7.96 15.44
N PRO A 140 -5.83 7.84 14.31
CA PRO A 140 -6.26 8.46 13.06
C PRO A 140 -7.61 7.95 12.53
N TRP A 141 -8.08 6.77 12.93
CA TRP A 141 -9.41 6.26 12.56
C TRP A 141 -10.53 7.14 13.10
N ARG A 142 -10.36 7.77 14.26
CA ARG A 142 -11.35 8.73 14.80
C ARG A 142 -11.48 9.97 13.93
N ARG A 143 -10.39 10.38 13.28
CA ARG A 143 -10.37 11.53 12.36
C ARG A 143 -10.86 11.17 10.96
N ALA A 144 -10.63 9.93 10.53
CA ALA A 144 -11.05 9.44 9.22
C ALA A 144 -12.49 8.89 9.19
N GLY A 145 -13.12 8.69 10.35
CA GLY A 145 -14.52 8.23 10.42
C GLY A 145 -14.75 6.83 9.86
N ARG A 146 -13.72 5.96 9.86
CA ARG A 146 -13.76 4.59 9.30
C ARG A 146 -14.05 4.50 7.79
N ASP A 147 -14.21 5.62 7.09
CA ASP A 147 -14.39 5.70 5.64
C ASP A 147 -13.17 6.39 4.99
N LEU A 148 -12.25 5.60 4.44
CA LEU A 148 -11.06 6.14 3.79
C LEU A 148 -11.30 6.73 2.40
N VAL A 149 -12.49 6.51 1.82
CA VAL A 149 -12.89 7.14 0.57
C VAL A 149 -13.32 8.57 0.88
N ALA A 150 -14.19 8.75 1.86
CA ALA A 150 -14.62 10.07 2.33
C ALA A 150 -13.48 10.88 2.97
N ALA A 151 -12.62 10.22 3.73
CA ALA A 151 -11.49 10.87 4.39
C ALA A 151 -10.28 11.11 3.48
N TYR A 152 -10.36 10.81 2.18
CA TYR A 152 -9.23 10.91 1.26
C TYR A 152 -8.54 12.28 1.33
N GLY A 153 -7.21 12.27 1.40
CA GLY A 153 -6.39 13.49 1.48
C GLY A 153 -6.42 14.22 2.84
N THR A 154 -7.30 13.85 3.77
CA THR A 154 -7.33 14.44 5.11
C THR A 154 -6.11 14.04 5.95
N PRO A 155 -5.79 14.77 7.03
CA PRO A 155 -4.73 14.37 7.96
C PRO A 155 -4.90 12.97 8.56
N GLY A 156 -6.15 12.52 8.79
CA GLY A 156 -6.44 11.17 9.28
C GLY A 156 -6.05 10.09 8.26
N TRP A 157 -6.45 10.29 7.01
CA TRP A 157 -6.07 9.39 5.92
C TRP A 157 -4.56 9.34 5.69
N LEU A 158 -3.89 10.50 5.71
CA LEU A 158 -2.44 10.59 5.54
C LEU A 158 -1.67 9.83 6.63
N ALA A 159 -2.14 9.91 7.87
CA ALA A 159 -1.53 9.18 8.98
C ALA A 159 -1.72 7.66 8.83
N LEU A 160 -2.91 7.18 8.46
CA LEU A 160 -3.16 5.76 8.19
C LEU A 160 -2.35 5.26 6.99
N ALA A 161 -2.28 6.05 5.92
CA ALA A 161 -1.48 5.74 4.75
C ALA A 161 0.01 5.65 5.09
N ARG A 162 0.50 6.45 6.05
CA ARG A 162 1.87 6.32 6.56
C ARG A 162 2.09 4.97 7.24
N HIS A 163 1.20 4.55 8.15
CA HIS A 163 1.27 3.22 8.77
C HIS A 163 1.30 2.11 7.72
N ARG A 164 0.37 2.16 6.76
CA ARG A 164 0.29 1.19 5.67
C ARG A 164 1.57 1.17 4.84
N LEU A 165 2.09 2.33 4.45
CA LEU A 165 3.31 2.44 3.63
C LEU A 165 4.54 1.89 4.37
N HIS A 166 4.61 2.00 5.69
CA HIS A 166 5.67 1.33 6.47
C HIS A 166 5.48 -0.19 6.51
N ALA A 167 4.24 -0.68 6.61
CA ALA A 167 3.95 -2.11 6.59
C ALA A 167 4.33 -2.79 5.26
N THR A 168 4.29 -2.08 4.13
CA THR A 168 4.72 -2.65 2.84
C THR A 168 6.21 -2.99 2.78
N ARG A 169 7.06 -2.35 3.59
CA ARG A 169 8.49 -2.72 3.74
C ARG A 169 8.69 -4.01 4.53
N SER A 170 7.83 -4.24 5.52
CA SER A 170 8.00 -5.34 6.49
C SER A 170 7.42 -6.65 5.96
N ALA A 171 6.54 -6.58 4.96
CA ALA A 171 5.87 -7.73 4.35
C ALA A 171 6.76 -8.53 3.37
N ASP A 172 7.97 -8.06 3.07
CA ASP A 172 8.83 -8.61 2.03
C ASP A 172 10.14 -9.24 2.57
N VAL A 173 10.02 -10.04 3.63
CA VAL A 173 11.06 -11.02 3.97
C VAL A 173 10.41 -12.39 4.21
N PRO A 174 10.18 -13.20 3.17
CA PRO A 174 10.09 -14.64 3.35
C PRO A 174 11.50 -15.12 3.74
N GLY A 175 11.80 -15.18 5.04
CA GLY A 175 13.08 -15.71 5.51
C GLY A 175 13.71 -15.15 6.78
N ARG A 176 13.16 -14.13 7.44
CA ARG A 176 13.61 -13.78 8.81
C ARG A 176 12.97 -14.73 9.82
N ARG A 177 13.41 -15.99 9.79
CA ARG A 177 13.39 -16.82 11.00
C ARG A 177 14.30 -16.11 11.99
N THR A 178 13.71 -15.44 12.97
CA THR A 178 14.37 -15.16 14.23
C THR A 178 14.95 -16.48 14.70
N GLN A 179 16.27 -16.65 14.60
CA GLN A 179 16.94 -17.69 15.37
C GLN A 179 16.75 -17.28 16.83
N MET A 180 15.72 -17.83 17.46
CA MET A 180 15.69 -17.95 18.90
C MET A 180 16.80 -18.93 19.24
N ILE A 181 17.97 -18.37 19.57
CA ILE A 181 18.96 -19.03 20.40
C ILE A 181 18.21 -19.33 21.70
N ARG A 182 17.84 -20.60 21.91
CA ARG A 182 17.47 -21.09 23.23
C ARG A 182 18.74 -21.63 23.89
N PRO A 183 18.96 -21.33 25.19
CA PRO A 183 20.14 -21.77 25.94
C PRO A 183 20.19 -23.28 26.11
#